data_AF-A0A9D7ZXF0-F1
#
_entry.id   AF-A0A9D7ZXF0-F1
#
_cell.length_a   1.000
_cell.length_b   1.000
_cell.length_c   1.000
_cell.angle_alpha   90.00
_cell.angle_beta   90.00
_cell.angle_gamma   90.00
#
_symmetry.space_group_name_H-M   'P 1'
#
loop_
_entity.id
_entity.type
_entity.pdbx_description
1 polymer ?
#
loop_
_entity_poly.entity_id
_entity_poly.type
_entity_poly.pdbx_seq_one_letter_code
_entity_poly.pdbx_strand_id
1 'polypeptide(L)' 'MKRTKTDKPGVFYRLGLRIGGVGKEKIYYVIFKKDGKLCEEKVGRQYAD' A
#
# COMPACT_ATOMS: atom_id res chain seq x y z
N MET A 1 -2.15 -7.61 -9.64
CA MET A 1 -1.41 -6.44 -9.11
C MET A 1 -0.37 -6.95 -8.10
N LYS A 2 0.94 -6.80 -8.39
CA LYS A 2 2.02 -7.38 -7.57
C LYS A 2 2.07 -6.68 -6.20
N ARG A 3 2.04 -7.45 -5.11
CA ARG A 3 2.24 -6.95 -3.73
C ARG A 3 3.74 -6.98 -3.44
N THR A 4 4.34 -5.83 -3.17
CA THR A 4 5.74 -5.78 -2.75
C THR A 4 5.78 -5.56 -1.24
N LYS A 5 6.42 -6.49 -0.53
CA LYS A 5 6.62 -6.37 0.92
C LYS A 5 7.54 -5.19 1.22
N THR A 6 7.26 -4.48 2.29
CA THR A 6 8.21 -3.52 2.86
C THR A 6 8.99 -4.19 3.99
N ASP A 7 9.98 -3.47 4.53
CA ASP A 7 10.73 -3.88 5.72
C ASP A 7 9.82 -4.03 6.96
N LYS A 8 8.67 -3.33 6.99
CA LYS A 8 7.73 -3.37 8.10
C LYS A 8 6.76 -4.55 7.95
N PRO A 9 6.63 -5.43 8.98
CA PRO A 9 5.68 -6.53 8.95
C PRO A 9 4.25 -6.00 8.84
N GLY A 10 3.44 -6.63 7.99
CA GLY A 10 2.08 -6.19 7.71
C GLY A 10 1.97 -5.02 6.74
N VAL A 11 3.07 -4.33 6.39
CA VAL A 11 3.04 -3.23 5.43
C VAL A 11 3.54 -3.69 4.07
N PHE A 12 2.75 -3.45 3.03
CA PHE A 12 3.11 -3.74 1.65
C PHE A 12 2.68 -2.59 0.75
N TYR A 13 3.28 -2.50 -0.43
CA TYR A 13 2.85 -1.53 -1.43
C TYR A 13 2.48 -2.19 -2.74
N ARG A 14 1.63 -1.49 -3.50
CA ARG A 14 1.32 -1.82 -4.89
C ARG A 14 1.77 -0.65 -5.77
N LEU A 15 2.36 -0.95 -6.90
CA LEU A 15 2.67 0.07 -7.91
C LEU A 15 1.37 0.41 -8.64
N GLY A 16 0.90 1.65 -8.48
CA GLY A 16 -0.22 2.22 -9.22
C GLY A 16 0.26 3.27 -10.22
N LEU A 17 -0.59 3.64 -11.17
CA LEU A 17 -0.35 4.82 -11.99
C LEU A 17 -0.50 6.08 -11.14
N ARG A 18 0.40 7.05 -11.30
CA ARG A 18 0.31 8.34 -10.64
C ARG A 18 -0.89 9.11 -11.23
N ILE A 19 -1.77 9.62 -10.37
CA ILE A 19 -2.95 10.39 -10.83
C ILE A 19 -2.55 11.79 -11.34
N GLY A 20 -1.51 12.38 -10.74
CA GLY A 20 -1.06 13.74 -11.07
C GLY A 20 0.16 13.84 -12.01
N GLY A 21 0.49 12.80 -12.78
CA GLY A 21 1.61 12.88 -13.71
C GLY A 21 2.02 11.57 -14.36
N VAL A 22 3.07 11.61 -15.18
CA VAL A 22 3.63 10.42 -15.83
C VAL A 22 4.46 9.63 -14.82
N GLY A 23 4.12 8.36 -14.60
CA GLY A 23 4.92 7.46 -13.77
C GLY A 23 4.10 6.50 -12.92
N LYS A 24 4.83 5.62 -12.21
CA LYS A 24 4.26 4.71 -11.22
C LYS A 24 4.48 5.27 -9.82
N GLU A 25 3.48 5.15 -8.96
CA GLU A 25 3.50 5.57 -7.58
C GLU A 25 3.33 4.35 -6.65
N LYS A 26 4.03 4.33 -5.52
CA LYS A 26 3.82 3.32 -4.49
C LYS A 26 2.57 3.68 -3.68
N ILE A 27 1.57 2.81 -3.72
CA ILE A 27 0.37 2.89 -2.89
C ILE A 27 0.57 1.92 -1.73
N TYR A 28 0.66 2.46 -0.52
CA TYR A 28 0.91 1.68 0.70
C TYR A 28 -0.38 1.15 1.28
N TYR A 29 -0.31 -0.09 1.73
CA TYR A 29 -1.37 -0.82 2.39
C TYR A 29 -0.82 -1.46 3.66
N VAL A 30 -1.66 -1.54 4.68
CA VAL A 30 -1.38 -2.28 5.91
C VAL A 30 -2.34 -3.46 6.02
N ILE A 31 -1.80 -4.58 6.46
CA ILE A 31 -2.53 -5.79 6.79
C ILE A 31 -2.47 -5.92 8.30
N PHE A 32 -3.64 -5.95 8.93
CA PHE A 32 -3.76 -6.18 10.36
C PHE A 32 -4.88 -7.17 10.63
N LYS A 33 -4.83 -7.80 11.80
CA LYS A 33 -5.94 -8.62 12.28
C LYS A 33 -6.85 -7.77 13.14
N LYS A 34 -8.12 -7.69 12.79
CA LYS A 34 -9.17 -7.08 13.61
C LYS A 34 -10.26 -8.11 13.80
N ASP A 35 -10.58 -8.42 15.05
CA ASP A 35 -11.63 -9.39 15.39
C ASP A 35 -11.38 -10.79 14.78
N GLY A 36 -10.11 -11.23 14.80
CA GLY A 36 -9.69 -12.49 14.17
C GLY A 36 -9.68 -12.49 12.65
N LYS A 37 -10.15 -11.43 11.99
CA LYS A 37 -10.20 -11.30 10.52
C LYS A 37 -9.01 -10.52 9.99
N LEU A 38 -8.47 -10.95 8.86
CA LEU A 38 -7.41 -10.25 8.16
C LEU A 38 -8.03 -9.07 7.38
N CYS A 39 -7.68 -7.84 7.78
CA CYS A 39 -8.11 -6.62 7.12
C CYS A 39 -6.95 -6.01 6.32
N GLU A 40 -7.23 -5.54 5.11
CA GLU A 40 -6.32 -4.75 4.29
C GLU A 40 -6.82 -3.30 4.24
N GLU A 41 -6.02 -2.35 4.70
CA GLU A 41 -6.36 -0.92 4.67
C GLU A 41 -5.34 -0.13 3.86
N LYS A 42 -5.84 0.78 3.01
CA LYS A 42 -4.99 1.69 2.24
C LYS A 42 -4.59 2.86 3.14
N VAL A 43 -3.30 3.00 3.40
CA VAL A 43 -2.78 4.00 4.36
C VAL A 43 -2.20 5.24 3.69
N GLY A 44 -1.80 5.16 2.42
CA GLY A 44 -1.23 6.33 1.76
C GLY A 44 -0.62 6.05 0.40
N ARG A 45 -0.03 7.08 -0.18
CA ARG A 45 0.72 7.02 -1.44
C ARG A 45 2.06 7.73 -1.26
N GLN A 46 3.04 7.37 -2.08
CA GLN A 46 4.41 7.88 -1.98
C GLN A 46 4.51 9.41 -2.05
N TYR A 47 3.67 10.07 -2.85
CA TYR A 47 3.72 11.52 -3.05
C TYR A 47 2.48 12.26 -2.50
N ALA A 48 1.66 11.57 -1.70
CA ALA A 48 0.57 12.20 -0.96
C ALA A 48 1.06 12.40 0.48
N ASP A 49 1.78 13.50 0.70
CA ASP A 49 2.08 14.05 2.03
C ASP A 49 0.85 14.81 2.53
#